data_AF-A0A7C4IPP1-F1
#
_entry.id   AF-A0A7C4IPP1-F1
#
_cell.length_a   1.000
_cell.length_b   1.000
_cell.length_c   1.000
_cell.angle_alpha   90.00
_cell.angle_beta   90.00
_cell.angle_gamma   90.00
#
_symmetry.space_group_name_H-M   'P 1'
#
loop_
_entity.id
_entity.type
_entity.pdbx_description
1 polymer ?
#
loop_
_entity_poly.entity_id
_entity_poly.type
_entity_poly.pdbx_seq_one_letter_code
_entity_poly.pdbx_strand_id
1 'polypeptide(L)'
;MVFLTHSGDGRMNRYPIRAVRTARWKYIRNLDPQAIHTTHIDQGNEGTDGRAYFDSWLRKAENDASAAAVVARYRTRPAEELYDVAADPWELRNLAADPKCADQLKSLRTVLDEWMKEHGDRGLETEHALPDPSAKPKS
;
A
#
# COMPACT_ATOMS: atom_id res chain seq x y z
N MET A 1 1.45 19.11 -5.14
CA MET A 1 1.49 18.02 -4.13
C MET A 1 0.15 17.32 -4.18
N VAL A 2 0.13 15.99 -4.04
CA VAL A 2 -1.09 15.18 -4.15
C VAL A 2 -1.14 14.23 -2.95
N PHE A 3 -2.31 14.09 -2.36
CA PHE A 3 -2.60 13.10 -1.31
C PHE A 3 -3.37 11.93 -1.92
N LEU A 4 -3.06 10.72 -1.49
CA LEU A 4 -3.70 9.51 -1.95
C LEU A 4 -4.21 8.72 -0.75
N THR A 5 -5.43 8.22 -0.87
CA THR A 5 -6.04 7.30 0.07
C THR A 5 -6.40 6.01 -0.65
N HIS A 6 -6.18 4.90 0.02
CA HIS A 6 -6.70 3.61 -0.38
C HIS A 6 -7.37 3.00 0.84
N SER A 7 -8.68 2.75 0.72
CA SER A 7 -9.47 2.05 1.74
C SER A 7 -9.70 0.62 1.31
N GLY A 8 -9.73 -0.28 2.28
CA GLY A 8 -10.04 -1.67 2.00
C GLY A 8 -11.51 -1.85 1.61
N ASP A 9 -11.82 -2.88 0.82
CA ASP A 9 -13.21 -3.26 0.50
C ASP A 9 -13.77 -4.31 1.48
N GLY A 10 -13.01 -4.64 2.52
CA GLY A 10 -13.36 -5.62 3.55
C GLY A 10 -13.20 -7.09 3.13
N ARG A 11 -12.92 -7.38 1.86
CA ARG A 11 -12.88 -8.76 1.34
C ARG A 11 -11.60 -9.08 0.57
N MET A 12 -11.32 -8.38 -0.52
CA MET A 12 -10.20 -8.65 -1.43
C MET A 12 -9.08 -7.64 -1.27
N ASN A 13 -9.42 -6.34 -1.21
CA ASN A 13 -8.47 -5.28 -0.91
C ASN A 13 -8.39 -5.11 0.62
N ARG A 14 -7.38 -5.72 1.26
CA ARG A 14 -7.21 -5.66 2.72
C ARG A 14 -5.85 -5.08 3.10
N TYR A 15 -5.66 -3.81 2.78
CA TYR A 15 -4.45 -3.08 3.15
C TYR A 15 -4.69 -1.57 3.00
N PRO A 16 -5.20 -0.90 4.04
CA PRO A 16 -5.45 0.53 3.96
C PRO A 16 -4.15 1.33 3.95
N ILE A 17 -4.08 2.29 3.02
CA ILE A 17 -2.87 3.06 2.74
C ILE A 17 -3.22 4.55 2.72
N ARG A 18 -2.29 5.36 3.22
CA ARG A 18 -2.27 6.81 3.06
C ARG A 18 -0.94 7.22 2.45
N ALA A 19 -0.94 8.15 1.51
CA ALA A 19 0.28 8.58 0.86
C ALA A 19 0.24 10.05 0.49
N VAL A 20 1.44 10.64 0.38
CA VAL A 20 1.64 11.97 -0.17
C VAL A 20 2.72 11.90 -1.25
N ARG A 21 2.47 12.55 -2.38
CA ARG A 21 3.40 12.64 -3.49
C ARG A 21 3.68 14.10 -3.84
N THR A 22 4.96 14.41 -3.92
CA THR A 22 5.50 15.66 -4.46
C THR A 22 6.11 15.39 -5.84
N ALA A 23 6.73 16.39 -6.46
CA ALA A 23 7.40 16.22 -7.74
C ALA A 23 8.55 15.20 -7.67
N ARG A 24 9.26 15.13 -6.54
CA ARG A 24 10.46 14.29 -6.36
C ARG A 24 10.26 13.13 -5.39
N TRP A 25 9.38 13.27 -4.40
CA TRP A 25 9.24 12.30 -3.32
C TRP A 25 7.85 11.70 -3.26
N LYS A 26 7.78 10.42 -2.90
CA LYS A 26 6.54 9.75 -2.52
C LYS A 26 6.73 9.09 -1.17
N TYR A 27 5.85 9.43 -0.24
CA TYR A 27 5.76 8.78 1.06
C TYR A 27 4.45 7.98 1.12
N ILE A 28 4.55 6.74 1.58
CA ILE A 28 3.44 5.81 1.77
C ILE A 28 3.45 5.35 3.22
N ARG A 29 2.31 5.42 3.86
CA ARG A 29 2.03 4.84 5.18
C ARG A 29 1.04 3.70 5.01
N ASN A 30 1.51 2.51 5.34
CA ASN A 30 0.69 1.30 5.39
C ASN A 30 0.10 1.21 6.79
N LEU A 31 -1.22 1.37 6.90
CA LEU A 31 -1.87 1.56 8.20
C LEU A 31 -1.94 0.25 9.00
N ASP A 32 -1.99 -0.91 8.33
CA ASP A 32 -1.93 -2.24 8.95
C ASP A 32 -0.75 -3.06 8.37
N PRO A 33 0.50 -2.80 8.80
CA PRO A 33 1.66 -3.50 8.28
C PRO A 33 1.75 -4.98 8.67
N GLN A 34 0.92 -5.43 9.63
CA GLN A 34 0.86 -6.83 10.06
C GLN A 34 -0.08 -7.65 9.19
N ALA A 35 -1.00 -7.02 8.46
CA ALA A 35 -1.84 -7.69 7.48
C ALA A 35 -1.05 -8.19 6.27
N ILE A 36 -1.60 -9.20 5.59
CA ILE A 36 -1.15 -9.58 4.26
C ILE A 36 -1.82 -8.66 3.25
N HIS A 37 -1.02 -7.97 2.46
CA HIS A 37 -1.52 -7.17 1.36
C HIS A 37 -2.11 -8.08 0.28
N THR A 38 -3.41 -7.95 0.10
CA THR A 38 -4.19 -8.63 -0.93
C THR A 38 -4.95 -7.60 -1.75
N THR A 39 -5.20 -7.96 -3.01
CA THR A 39 -6.06 -7.21 -3.92
C THR A 39 -6.89 -8.18 -4.77
N HIS A 40 -7.73 -7.63 -5.63
CA HIS A 40 -8.44 -8.40 -6.65
C HIS A 40 -7.50 -9.15 -7.63
N ILE A 41 -6.23 -8.75 -7.73
CA ILE A 41 -5.25 -9.44 -8.57
C ILE A 41 -4.89 -10.81 -7.99
N ASP A 42 -4.75 -10.94 -6.66
CA ASP A 42 -4.42 -12.23 -6.04
C ASP A 42 -5.62 -12.99 -5.47
N GLN A 43 -6.70 -12.30 -5.10
CA GLN A 43 -7.94 -12.91 -4.59
C GLN A 43 -9.02 -13.11 -5.66
N GLY A 44 -8.74 -12.73 -6.91
CA GLY A 44 -9.66 -12.93 -8.03
C GLY A 44 -9.98 -14.41 -8.29
N ASN A 45 -11.05 -14.64 -9.05
CA ASN A 45 -11.45 -15.99 -9.45
C ASN A 45 -10.40 -16.63 -10.35
N GLU A 46 -10.21 -17.95 -10.20
CA GLU A 46 -9.27 -18.70 -11.05
C GLU A 46 -9.64 -18.54 -12.54
N GLY A 47 -8.62 -18.34 -13.38
CA GLY A 47 -8.81 -18.10 -14.81
C GLY A 47 -9.25 -16.68 -15.20
N THR A 48 -9.45 -15.76 -14.25
CA THR A 48 -9.60 -14.33 -14.57
C THR A 48 -8.25 -13.65 -14.75
N ASP A 49 -8.18 -12.62 -15.61
CA ASP A 49 -6.92 -12.01 -16.06
C ASP A 49 -5.98 -11.68 -14.90
N GLY A 50 -6.47 -10.98 -13.86
CA GLY A 50 -5.65 -10.61 -12.69
C GLY A 50 -5.07 -11.83 -11.95
N ARG A 51 -5.92 -12.82 -11.67
CA ARG A 51 -5.53 -14.02 -10.93
C ARG A 51 -4.56 -14.89 -11.72
N ALA A 52 -4.78 -15.03 -13.02
CA ALA A 52 -3.90 -15.80 -13.89
C ALA A 52 -2.47 -15.23 -13.92
N TYR A 53 -2.32 -13.90 -13.92
CA TYR A 53 -1.00 -13.26 -13.80
C TYR A 53 -0.35 -13.57 -12.46
N PHE A 54 -1.07 -13.41 -11.34
CA PHE A 54 -0.51 -13.66 -10.02
C PHE A 54 -0.10 -15.12 -9.84
N ASP A 55 -0.90 -16.08 -10.30
CA ASP A 55 -0.57 -17.51 -10.25
C ASP A 55 0.70 -17.82 -11.07
N SER A 56 0.92 -17.12 -12.19
CA SER A 56 2.16 -17.26 -12.95
C SER A 56 3.40 -16.77 -12.18
N TRP A 57 3.26 -15.73 -11.36
CA TRP A 57 4.33 -15.24 -10.50
C TRP A 57 4.61 -16.22 -9.36
N LEU A 58 3.57 -16.81 -8.78
CA LEU A 58 3.70 -17.86 -7.76
C LEU A 58 4.45 -19.08 -8.31
N ARG A 59 4.05 -19.61 -9.48
CA ARG A 59 4.75 -20.73 -10.13
C ARG A 59 6.22 -20.42 -10.40
N LYS A 60 6.53 -19.19 -10.83
CA LYS A 60 7.92 -18.78 -11.04
C LYS A 60 8.70 -18.70 -9.72
N ALA A 61 8.07 -18.16 -8.67
CA ALA A 61 8.68 -18.03 -7.34
C ALA A 61 9.08 -19.37 -6.70
N GLU A 62 8.48 -20.49 -7.11
CA GLU A 62 8.87 -21.84 -6.64
C GLU A 62 10.33 -22.18 -7.00
N ASN A 63 10.85 -21.64 -8.11
CA ASN A 63 12.16 -22.01 -8.65
C ASN A 63 13.10 -20.80 -8.88
N ASP A 64 12.64 -19.57 -8.61
CA ASP A 64 13.39 -18.33 -8.83
C ASP A 64 13.32 -17.44 -7.58
N ALA A 65 14.47 -17.25 -6.93
CA ALA A 65 14.59 -16.45 -5.72
C ALA A 65 14.24 -14.97 -5.92
N SER A 66 14.50 -14.41 -7.10
CA SER A 66 14.12 -13.04 -7.43
C SER A 66 12.60 -12.90 -7.56
N ALA A 67 11.94 -13.88 -8.18
CA ALA A 67 10.49 -13.90 -8.25
C ALA A 67 9.85 -14.10 -6.86
N ALA A 68 10.43 -14.97 -6.04
CA ALA A 68 10.00 -15.16 -4.64
C ALA A 68 10.11 -13.85 -3.83
N ALA A 69 11.20 -13.10 -3.99
CA ALA A 69 11.38 -11.81 -3.33
C ALA A 69 10.31 -10.78 -3.76
N VAL A 70 9.91 -10.76 -5.04
CA VAL A 70 8.84 -9.88 -5.53
C VAL A 70 7.50 -10.25 -4.89
N VAL A 71 7.14 -11.53 -4.85
CA VAL A 71 5.90 -12.00 -4.21
C VAL A 71 5.88 -11.69 -2.72
N ALA A 72 7.01 -11.92 -2.02
CA ALA A 72 7.14 -11.62 -0.61
C ALA A 72 6.97 -10.12 -0.33
N ARG A 73 7.63 -9.25 -1.11
CA ARG A 73 7.50 -7.80 -1.01
C ARG A 73 6.07 -7.32 -1.32
N TYR A 74 5.37 -7.98 -2.23
CA TYR A 74 3.97 -7.67 -2.52
C TYR A 74 3.07 -7.99 -1.32
N ARG A 75 3.25 -9.15 -0.68
CA ARG A 75 2.40 -9.61 0.43
C ARG A 75 2.68 -8.92 1.76
N THR A 76 3.95 -8.64 2.05
CA THR A 76 4.37 -8.03 3.33
C THR A 76 5.11 -6.75 3.04
N ARG A 77 4.48 -5.63 3.40
CA ARG A 77 5.02 -4.29 3.20
C ARG A 77 5.33 -3.64 4.55
N PRO A 78 6.42 -2.85 4.65
CA PRO A 78 6.78 -2.19 5.90
C PRO A 78 5.76 -1.10 6.26
N ALA A 79 5.70 -0.66 7.52
CA ALA A 79 4.77 0.39 7.95
C ALA A 79 4.92 1.71 7.15
N GLU A 80 6.14 2.01 6.74
CA GLU A 80 6.48 3.23 6.02
C GLU A 80 7.37 2.95 4.81
N GLU A 81 7.06 3.62 3.71
CA GLU A 81 7.85 3.59 2.49
C GLU A 81 8.12 5.01 1.99
N LEU A 82 9.38 5.28 1.66
CA LEU A 82 9.81 6.56 1.10
C LEU A 82 10.60 6.32 -0.18
N TYR A 83 10.22 7.00 -1.25
CA TYR A 83 10.85 6.86 -2.57
C TYR A 83 11.24 8.23 -3.13
N ASP A 84 12.48 8.37 -3.61
CA ASP A 84 12.90 9.46 -4.50
C ASP A 84 12.49 9.08 -5.92
N VAL A 85 11.27 9.44 -6.34
CA VAL A 85 10.70 9.03 -7.63
C VAL A 85 11.40 9.69 -8.83
N ALA A 86 12.23 10.72 -8.60
CA ALA A 86 13.05 11.30 -9.66
C ALA A 86 14.29 10.44 -9.93
N ALA A 87 14.89 9.86 -8.89
CA ALA A 87 16.06 8.99 -8.99
C ALA A 87 15.71 7.52 -9.19
N ASP A 88 14.56 7.08 -8.67
CA ASP A 88 14.03 5.72 -8.76
C ASP A 88 12.57 5.74 -9.24
N PRO A 89 12.34 5.88 -10.56
CA PRO A 89 10.99 5.92 -11.13
C PRO A 89 10.16 4.66 -10.90
N TRP A 90 10.82 3.54 -10.57
CA TRP A 90 10.20 2.23 -10.38
C TRP A 90 9.88 1.93 -8.91
N GLU A 91 10.25 2.83 -7.99
CA GLU A 91 9.94 2.72 -6.56
C GLU A 91 10.43 1.39 -5.96
N LEU A 92 11.61 0.93 -6.38
CA LEU A 92 12.19 -0.35 -5.98
C LEU A 92 13.02 -0.24 -4.70
N ARG A 93 13.56 0.94 -4.41
CA ARG A 93 14.42 1.20 -3.25
C ARG A 93 13.68 2.04 -2.22
N ASN A 94 13.16 1.38 -1.19
CA ASN A 94 12.58 2.06 -0.03
C ASN A 94 13.69 2.74 0.81
N LEU A 95 13.60 4.05 0.96
CA LEU A 95 14.53 4.91 1.69
C LEU A 95 14.07 5.23 3.13
N ALA A 96 12.95 4.67 3.59
CA ALA A 96 12.40 4.97 4.92
C ALA A 96 13.35 4.61 6.07
N ALA A 97 14.19 3.59 5.88
CA ALA A 97 15.20 3.18 6.86
C ALA A 97 16.58 3.85 6.63
N ASP A 98 16.75 4.67 5.59
CA ASP A 98 18.02 5.35 5.31
C ASP A 98 18.16 6.60 6.21
N PRO A 99 19.16 6.65 7.11
CA PRO A 99 19.34 7.80 8.01
C PRO A 99 19.53 9.12 7.26
N LYS A 100 20.05 9.09 6.02
CA LYS A 100 20.24 10.29 5.19
C LYS A 100 18.91 10.89 4.73
N CYS A 101 17.83 10.11 4.74
CA CYS A 101 16.50 10.53 4.33
C CYS A 101 15.57 10.78 5.52
N ALA A 102 16.05 10.70 6.77
CA ALA A 102 15.23 10.81 7.98
C ALA A 102 14.46 12.14 8.06
N ASP A 103 15.09 13.26 7.71
CA ASP A 103 14.44 14.58 7.72
C ASP A 103 13.34 14.67 6.67
N GLN A 104 13.58 14.11 5.48
CA GLN A 104 12.60 14.07 4.40
C GLN A 104 11.41 13.17 4.76
N LEU A 105 11.67 12.02 5.37
CA LEU A 105 10.64 11.12 5.90
C LEU A 105 9.78 11.85 6.93
N LYS A 106 10.43 12.49 7.92
CA LYS A 106 9.74 13.23 8.99
C LYS A 106 8.87 14.36 8.42
N SER A 107 9.39 15.12 7.46
CA SER A 107 8.65 16.20 6.81
C SER A 107 7.38 15.71 6.12
N LEU A 108 7.46 14.66 5.28
CA LEU A 108 6.28 14.13 4.60
C LEU A 108 5.32 13.39 5.54
N ARG A 109 5.84 12.80 6.62
CA ARG A 109 5.04 12.23 7.70
C ARG A 109 4.15 13.30 8.33
N THR A 110 4.73 14.44 8.72
CA THR A 110 3.99 15.56 9.30
C THR A 110 2.94 16.12 8.35
N VAL A 111 3.29 16.32 7.07
CA VAL A 111 2.33 16.78 6.06
C VAL A 111 1.15 15.81 5.91
N LEU A 112 1.40 14.50 5.95
CA LEU A 112 0.34 13.50 5.90
C LEU A 112 -0.53 13.52 7.18
N ASP A 113 0.09 13.66 8.35
CA ASP A 113 -0.62 13.73 9.63
C ASP A 113 -1.56 14.94 9.71
N GLU A 114 -1.10 16.11 9.27
CA GLU A 114 -1.89 17.33 9.20
C GLU A 114 -3.09 17.15 8.27
N TRP A 115 -2.85 16.64 7.07
CA TRP A 115 -3.91 16.38 6.11
C TRP A 115 -4.94 15.38 6.64
N MET A 116 -4.50 14.28 7.26
CA MET A 116 -5.40 13.29 7.87
C MET A 116 -6.26 13.94 8.96
N LYS A 117 -5.66 14.74 9.84
CA LYS A 117 -6.35 15.46 10.92
C LYS A 117 -7.41 16.43 10.37
N GLU A 118 -7.08 17.19 9.33
CA GLU A 118 -8.01 18.13 8.69
C GLU A 118 -9.26 17.45 8.13
N HIS A 119 -9.14 16.19 7.70
CA HIS A 119 -10.24 15.41 7.11
C HIS A 119 -10.90 14.45 8.11
N GLY A 120 -10.53 14.51 9.40
CA GLY A 120 -11.05 13.61 10.43
C GLY A 120 -10.63 12.16 10.26
N ASP A 121 -9.55 11.90 9.53
CA ASP A 121 -8.99 10.57 9.31
C ASP A 121 -8.10 10.16 10.49
N ARG A 122 -8.51 9.11 11.22
CA ARG A 122 -7.81 8.52 12.36
C ARG A 122 -7.05 7.24 11.98
N GLY A 123 -6.78 7.03 10.70
CA GLY A 123 -6.07 5.86 10.19
C GLY A 123 -6.93 4.61 10.28
N LEU A 124 -6.42 3.55 10.93
CA LEU A 124 -7.15 2.28 11.05
C LEU A 124 -8.50 2.41 11.74
N GLU A 125 -8.63 3.32 12.71
CA GLU A 125 -9.93 3.55 13.36
C GLU A 125 -10.99 4.02 12.35
N THR A 126 -10.60 4.89 11.41
CA THR A 126 -11.49 5.35 10.35
C THR A 126 -11.84 4.20 9.41
N GLU A 127 -10.86 3.37 9.04
CA GLU A 127 -11.08 2.20 8.18
C GLU A 127 -12.01 1.16 8.82
N HIS A 128 -11.86 0.89 10.12
CA HIS A 128 -12.74 -0.04 10.86
C HIS A 128 -14.15 0.50 11.06
N ALA A 129 -14.33 1.82 11.03
CA ALA A 129 -15.63 2.46 11.13
C ALA A 129 -16.37 2.55 9.79
N LEU A 130 -15.72 2.24 8.65
CA LEU A 130 -16.36 2.26 7.35
C LEU A 130 -17.49 1.21 7.29
N PRO A 131 -18.66 1.56 6.73
CA PRO A 131 -19.72 0.59 6.50
C PRO A 131 -19.28 -0.42 5.44
N ASP A 132 -19.80 -1.65 5.51
CA ASP A 132 -19.56 -2.67 4.50
C ASP A 132 -20.04 -2.15 3.13
N PRO A 133 -19.13 -1.93 2.15
CA PRO A 133 -19.48 -1.38 0.85
C PRO A 133 -20.37 -2.33 0.03
N SER A 134 -20.46 -3.62 0.42
CA SER A 134 -21.31 -4.62 -0.21
C SER A 134 -22.70 -4.76 0.44
N ALA A 135 -22.94 -4.07 1.57
CA ALA A 135 -24.24 -4.08 2.22
C ALA A 135 -25.28 -3.37 1.35
N LYS A 136 -26.31 -4.12 0.91
CA LYS A 136 -27.46 -3.53 0.22
C LYS A 136 -28.20 -2.59 1.17
N PRO A 137 -28.68 -1.41 0.71
CA PRO A 137 -29.48 -0.53 1.53
C PRO A 137 -30.72 -1.29 2.04
N LYS A 138 -31.03 -1.13 3.33
CA LYS A 138 -32.28 -1.68 3.89
C LYS A 138 -33.44 -0.95 3.20
N SER A 139 -34.20 -1.70 2.40
CA SER A 139 -35.45 -1.26 1.77
C SER A 139 -36.56 -1.08 2.80
#